data_AF-A0A3D2A4G0-F1
#
_entry.id   AF-A0A3D2A4G0-F1
#
_cell.length_a   1.000
_cell.length_b   1.000
_cell.length_c   1.000
_cell.angle_alpha   90.00
_cell.angle_beta   90.00
_cell.angle_gamma   90.00
#
_symmetry.space_group_name_H-M   'P 1'
#
loop_
_entity.id
_entity.type
_entity.pdbx_description
1 polymer ?
#
loop_
_entity_poly.entity_id
_entity_poly.type
_entity_poly.pdbx_seq_one_letter_code
_entity_poly.pdbx_strand_id
1 'polypeptide(L)' 'MQRYQDGQWVDYLSDRDFETTYTWQRQGAAYSKAIIDWRISADTPAGTYRLTHAGDWKSGWTGKIKPYSGASSSFRVQ' A
#
# COMPACT_ATOMS: atom_id res chain seq x y z
N MET A 1 -2.63 4.01 -2.45
CA MET A 1 -3.83 3.47 -3.13
C MET A 1 -3.91 4.08 -4.52
N GLN A 2 -4.15 3.26 -5.53
CA GLN A 2 -4.27 3.73 -6.91
C GLN A 2 -5.60 3.31 -7.51
N ARG A 3 -6.15 4.17 -8.37
CA ARG A 3 -7.36 3.93 -9.18
C ARG A 3 -6.96 3.84 -10.65
N TYR A 4 -7.55 2.90 -11.37
CA TYR A 4 -7.33 2.77 -12.80
C TYR A 4 -8.20 3.76 -13.57
N GLN A 5 -7.58 4.65 -14.34
CA GLN A 5 -8.21 5.73 -15.09
C GLN A 5 -7.50 5.87 -16.44
N ASP A 6 -8.26 5.91 -17.53
CA ASP A 6 -7.76 6.16 -18.90
C ASP A 6 -6.54 5.31 -19.30
N GLY A 7 -6.56 4.03 -18.95
CA GLY A 7 -5.49 3.09 -19.29
C GLY A 7 -4.33 3.05 -18.28
N GLN A 8 -4.37 3.83 -17.21
CA GLN A 8 -3.24 4.08 -16.31
C GLN A 8 -3.64 3.98 -14.83
N TRP A 9 -2.67 3.72 -13.97
CA TRP A 9 -2.86 3.77 -12.52
C TRP A 9 -2.54 5.18 -12.01
N VAL A 10 -3.50 5.82 -11.37
CA VAL A 10 -3.39 7.17 -10.80
C VAL A 10 -3.53 7.09 -9.29
N ASP A 11 -2.70 7.81 -8.54
CA ASP A 11 -2.81 7.88 -7.09
C ASP A 11 -4.17 8.46 -6.68
N TYR A 12 -4.82 7.79 -5.73
CA TYR A 12 -6.16 8.16 -5.24
C TYR A 12 -6.14 8.50 -3.76
N LEU A 13 -5.49 7.66 -2.95
CA LEU A 13 -5.25 7.89 -1.52
C LEU A 13 -3.81 7.49 -1.16
N SER A 14 -3.28 8.15 -0.16
CA SER A 14 -1.97 7.99 0.46
C SER A 14 -2.10 7.64 1.93
N ASP A 15 -0.98 7.39 2.60
CA ASP A 15 -0.91 7.13 4.06
C ASP A 15 -1.30 8.33 4.94
N ARG A 16 -1.45 9.52 4.34
CA ARG A 16 -1.91 10.75 5.00
C ARG A 16 -3.43 10.84 5.08
N ASP A 17 -4.13 10.10 4.23
CA ASP A 17 -5.58 10.21 4.10
C ASP A 17 -6.28 9.44 5.22
N PHE A 18 -7.32 10.05 5.78
CA PHE A 18 -8.05 9.51 6.92
C PHE A 18 -8.74 8.20 6.63
N GLU A 19 -8.92 7.79 5.38
CA GLU A 19 -9.54 6.54 4.97
C GLU A 19 -8.55 5.37 5.02
N THR A 20 -7.24 5.66 5.05
CA THR A 20 -6.21 4.63 5.06
C THR A 20 -5.60 4.46 6.43
N THR A 21 -5.04 3.29 6.69
CA THR A 21 -4.11 3.10 7.80
C THR A 21 -2.96 2.21 7.35
N TYR A 22 -1.77 2.49 7.90
CA TYR A 22 -0.60 1.65 7.73
C TYR A 22 -0.18 1.12 9.10
N THR A 23 -0.24 -0.20 9.26
CA THR A 23 0.20 -0.88 10.47
C THR A 23 1.44 -1.69 10.17
N TRP A 24 2.52 -1.42 10.91
CA TRP A 24 3.73 -2.23 10.86
C TRP A 24 3.75 -3.21 12.04
N GLN A 25 4.06 -4.48 11.76
CA GLN A 25 4.13 -5.53 12.78
C GLN A 25 5.41 -6.34 12.63
N ARG A 26 6.17 -6.51 13.72
CA ARG A 26 7.33 -7.40 13.77
C ARG A 26 6.88 -8.86 13.63
N GLN A 27 7.60 -9.63 12.81
CA GLN A 27 7.44 -11.09 12.71
C GLN A 27 8.80 -11.78 12.95
N GLY A 28 8.89 -12.59 14.00
CA GLY A 28 10.15 -13.23 14.40
C GLY A 28 11.27 -12.22 14.69
N ALA A 29 12.52 -12.61 14.44
CA ALA A 29 13.68 -11.76 14.76
C ALA A 29 13.92 -10.63 13.74
N ALA A 30 13.72 -10.91 12.44
CA ALA A 30 14.14 -10.00 11.37
C ALA A 30 13.08 -9.73 10.28
N TYR A 31 11.91 -10.38 10.34
CA TYR A 31 10.84 -10.16 9.37
C TYR A 31 9.82 -9.14 9.89
N SER A 32 9.01 -8.60 9.00
CA SER A 32 7.89 -7.73 9.37
C SER A 32 6.78 -7.86 8.37
N LYS A 33 5.57 -7.55 8.82
CA LYS A 33 4.38 -7.45 7.98
C LYS A 33 3.92 -5.99 7.95
N ALA A 34 3.76 -5.45 6.75
CA ALA A 34 3.03 -4.21 6.52
C ALA A 34 1.58 -4.58 6.21
N ILE A 35 0.65 -3.99 6.95
CA ILE A 35 -0.79 -4.16 6.77
C ILE A 35 -1.34 -2.79 6.39
N ILE A 36 -1.97 -2.72 5.22
CA ILE A 36 -2.57 -1.49 4.71
C ILE A 36 -4.07 -1.75 4.62
N ASP A 37 -4.83 -0.96 5.39
CA ASP A 37 -6.28 -1.00 5.35
C ASP A 37 -6.81 0.25 4.66
N TRP A 38 -7.88 0.08 3.87
CA TRP A 38 -8.64 1.17 3.27
C TRP A 38 -10.11 1.06 3.67
N ARG A 39 -10.61 2.10 4.32
CA ARG A 39 -12.01 2.29 4.67
C ARG A 39 -12.72 2.96 3.51
N ILE A 40 -13.45 2.17 2.73
CA ILE A 40 -14.25 2.62 1.59
C ILE A 40 -15.53 3.30 2.13
N SER A 41 -15.78 4.52 1.67
CA SER A 41 -16.97 5.32 2.01
C SER A 41 -18.04 5.25 0.91
N ALA A 42 -19.26 5.64 1.23
CA ALA A 42 -20.38 5.60 0.29
C ALA A 42 -20.21 6.55 -0.93
N ASP A 43 -19.40 7.58 -0.79
CA ASP A 43 -19.05 8.54 -1.85
C ASP A 43 -17.79 8.13 -2.64
N THR A 44 -17.16 6.99 -2.30
CA THR A 44 -16.03 6.48 -3.08
C THR A 44 -16.49 6.18 -4.51
N PRO A 45 -15.85 6.78 -5.53
CA PRO A 45 -16.22 6.53 -6.92
C PRO A 45 -16.11 5.05 -7.28
N ALA A 46 -17.12 4.50 -7.94
CA ALA A 46 -17.00 3.15 -8.50
C ALA A 46 -15.80 3.07 -9.46
N GLY A 47 -15.12 1.94 -9.45
CA GLY A 47 -13.91 1.76 -10.26
C GLY A 47 -13.05 0.59 -9.86
N THR A 48 -11.93 0.45 -10.56
CA THR A 48 -10.92 -0.57 -10.28
C THR A 48 -9.76 0.05 -9.51
N TYR A 49 -9.42 -0.55 -8.38
CA TYR A 49 -8.41 -0.05 -7.45
C TYR A 49 -7.32 -1.10 -7.19
N ARG A 50 -6.18 -0.66 -6.68
CA ARG A 50 -5.14 -1.52 -6.11
C ARG A 50 -4.44 -0.84 -4.94
N LEU A 51 -4.01 -1.63 -3.97
CA LEU A 51 -3.12 -1.16 -2.91
C LEU A 51 -1.68 -1.16 -3.42
N THR A 52 -0.94 -0.14 -3.04
CA THR A 52 0.49 -0.02 -3.29
C THR A 52 1.21 0.15 -1.96
N HIS A 53 2.40 -0.44 -1.86
CA HIS A 53 3.27 -0.33 -0.70
C HIS A 53 4.66 0.12 -1.16
N ALA A 54 5.25 1.06 -0.44
CA ALA A 54 6.63 1.44 -0.58
C ALA A 54 7.28 1.36 0.81
N GLY A 55 8.46 0.78 0.88
CA GLY A 55 9.21 0.70 2.13
C GLY A 55 10.69 0.49 1.90
N ASP A 56 11.42 0.40 3.00
CA ASP A 56 12.85 0.20 3.00
C ASP A 56 13.24 -0.99 3.87
N TRP A 57 14.27 -1.72 3.46
CA TRP A 57 14.85 -2.78 4.25
C TRP A 57 16.34 -2.51 4.47
N LYS A 58 16.85 -2.94 5.64
CA LYS A 58 18.25 -2.80 6.01
C LYS A 58 18.92 -4.17 5.99
N SER A 59 20.06 -4.26 5.31
CA SER A 59 20.90 -5.47 5.31
C SER A 59 21.51 -5.71 6.69
N GLY A 60 21.27 -6.90 7.25
CA GLY A 60 21.91 -7.34 8.50
C GLY A 60 23.42 -7.54 8.40
N TRP A 61 23.95 -7.74 7.18
CA TRP A 61 25.38 -7.97 6.94
C TRP A 61 26.16 -6.67 6.68
N THR A 62 25.58 -5.77 5.90
CA THR A 62 26.29 -4.56 5.40
C THR A 62 25.75 -3.26 5.98
N GLY A 63 24.62 -3.29 6.69
CA GLY A 63 23.93 -2.11 7.18
C GLY A 63 23.30 -1.22 6.09
N LYS A 64 23.48 -1.53 4.80
CA LYS A 64 22.92 -0.77 3.68
C LYS A 64 21.40 -0.82 3.70
N ILE A 65 20.76 0.32 3.47
CA ILE A 65 19.30 0.47 3.33
C ILE A 65 18.97 0.47 1.84
N LYS A 66 17.92 -0.25 1.45
CA LYS A 66 17.45 -0.33 0.07
C LYS A 66 15.92 -0.21 0.02
N PRO A 67 15.38 0.55 -0.95
CA PRO A 67 13.94 0.62 -1.14
C PRO A 67 13.39 -0.67 -1.75
N TYR A 68 12.14 -0.95 -1.46
CA TYR A 68 11.33 -1.98 -2.11
C TYR A 68 9.89 -1.48 -2.26
N SER A 69 9.17 -2.05 -3.22
CA SER A 69 7.76 -1.73 -3.44
C SER A 69 6.97 -2.97 -3.82
N GLY A 70 5.65 -2.89 -3.67
CA GLY A 70 4.73 -3.94 -4.06
C GLY A 70 3.36 -3.36 -4.41
N ALA A 71 2.61 -4.10 -5.21
CA ALA A 71 1.22 -3.80 -5.52
C ALA A 71 0.37 -5.05 -5.32
N SER A 72 -0.84 -4.88 -4.77
CA SER A 72 -1.82 -5.96 -4.70
C SER A 72 -2.35 -6.32 -6.09
N SER A 73 -3.05 -7.44 -6.20
CA SER A 73 -4.03 -7.64 -7.26
C SER A 73 -5.06 -6.50 -7.26
N SER A 74 -5.64 -6.22 -8.43
CA SER A 74 -6.71 -5.22 -8.53
C SER A 74 -8.03 -5.77 -7.96
N PHE A 75 -8.88 -4.85 -7.51
CA PHE A 75 -10.23 -5.13 -7.02
C PHE A 75 -11.20 -4.02 -7.42
N ARG A 76 -12.50 -4.31 -7.41
CA ARG A 76 -13.53 -3.36 -7.86
C ARG A 76 -14.30 -2.80 -6.67
N VAL A 77 -14.53 -1.49 -6.68
CA VAL A 77 -15.49 -0.79 -5.82
C VAL A 77 -16.73 -0.47 -6.65
N GLN A 78 -17.91 -0.73 -6.09
CA GLN A 78 -19.22 -0.59 -6.74
C GLN A 78 -20.16 0.22 -5.88
#